data_AF-A0A7W0VJJ9-F1
#
_entry.id   AF-A0A7W0VJJ9-F1
#
_cell.length_a   1.000
_cell.length_b   1.000
_cell.length_c   1.000
_cell.angle_alpha   90.00
_cell.angle_beta   90.00
_cell.angle_gamma   90.00
#
_symmetry.space_group_name_H-M   'P 1'
#
loop_
_entity.id
_entity.type
_entity.pdbx_description
1 polymer ?
#
loop_
_entity_poly.entity_id
_entity_poly.type
_entity_poly.pdbx_seq_one_letter_code
_entity_poly.pdbx_strand_id
1 'polypeptide(L)'
;MQKKMYKVLTPIQKRDGQGSWFMKIGSGFTNKDDSINLYLDVIPVGIAPGKGMTLQIRELDENDLRQREARTGYGRGTVSGSDA
;
A
#
# COMPACT_ATOMS: atom_id res chain seq x y z
N MET A 1 5.12 20.83 -11.75
CA MET A 1 5.11 19.35 -11.77
C MET A 1 4.11 18.85 -10.74
N GLN A 2 3.24 17.93 -11.12
CA GLN A 2 2.34 17.26 -10.19
C GLN A 2 3.20 16.34 -9.28
N LYS A 3 3.06 16.46 -7.96
CA LYS A 3 3.81 15.62 -7.02
C LYS A 3 3.37 14.17 -7.20
N LYS A 4 4.31 13.30 -7.57
CA LYS A 4 4.05 11.87 -7.74
C LYS A 4 3.85 11.21 -6.38
N MET A 5 2.80 10.40 -6.28
CA MET A 5 2.54 9.55 -5.12
C MET A 5 2.89 8.11 -5.49
N TYR A 6 3.42 7.39 -4.53
CA TYR A 6 3.83 6.00 -4.71
C TYR A 6 3.14 5.09 -3.70
N LYS A 7 2.90 3.85 -4.11
CA LYS A 7 2.61 2.72 -3.22
C LYS A 7 3.91 1.97 -2.95
N VAL A 8 4.14 1.62 -1.68
CA VAL A 8 5.26 0.75 -1.29
C VAL A 8 4.71 -0.65 -1.10
N LEU A 9 5.26 -1.59 -1.85
CA LEU A 9 4.82 -2.98 -1.89
C LEU A 9 5.95 -3.92 -1.46
N THR A 10 5.60 -5.03 -0.84
CA THR A 10 6.50 -6.17 -0.65
C THR A 10 5.92 -7.39 -1.37
N PRO A 11 6.72 -8.13 -2.15
CA PRO A 11 6.30 -9.43 -2.65
C PRO A 11 6.29 -10.43 -1.50
N ILE A 12 5.23 -11.20 -1.40
CA ILE A 12 5.13 -12.32 -0.47
C ILE A 12 4.94 -13.58 -1.31
N GLN A 13 5.88 -14.50 -1.17
CA GLN A 13 5.86 -15.75 -1.91
C GLN A 13 4.62 -16.54 -1.50
N LYS A 14 3.90 -17.07 -2.50
CA LYS A 14 2.79 -17.98 -2.23
C LYS A 14 3.33 -19.31 -1.70
N ARG A 15 2.50 -20.00 -0.91
CA ARG A 15 2.87 -21.30 -0.29
C ARG A 15 3.11 -22.40 -1.33
N ASP A 16 2.43 -22.32 -2.47
CA ASP A 16 2.61 -23.22 -3.62
C ASP A 16 3.96 -23.01 -4.36
N GLY A 17 4.75 -22.02 -3.94
CA GLY A 17 6.01 -21.64 -4.58
C GLY A 17 5.83 -20.89 -5.91
N GLN A 18 4.61 -20.77 -6.43
CA GLN A 18 4.33 -20.20 -7.75
C GLN A 18 3.88 -18.73 -7.64
N GLY A 19 4.83 -17.84 -7.93
CA GLY A 19 4.60 -16.41 -7.96
C GLY A 19 4.57 -15.76 -6.58
N SER A 20 4.11 -14.51 -6.55
CA SER A 20 4.04 -13.70 -5.34
C SER A 20 2.78 -12.87 -5.36
N TRP A 21 2.17 -12.69 -4.19
CA TRP A 21 1.18 -11.63 -4.00
C TRP A 21 1.91 -10.39 -3.50
N PHE A 22 1.45 -9.20 -3.90
CA PHE A 22 2.05 -7.94 -3.48
C PHE A 22 1.22 -7.32 -2.37
N MET A 23 1.83 -7.15 -1.20
CA MET A 23 1.21 -6.48 -0.08
C MET A 23 1.63 -5.02 -0.06
N LYS A 24 0.66 -4.10 0.03
CA LYS A 24 0.96 -2.69 0.31
C LYS A 24 1.33 -2.55 1.78
N ILE A 25 2.49 -1.97 2.05
CA ILE A 25 3.03 -1.76 3.40
C ILE A 25 3.25 -0.28 3.73
N GLY A 26 2.97 0.62 2.78
CA GLY A 26 3.22 2.03 2.96
C GLY A 26 2.97 2.86 1.72
N SER A 27 3.36 4.12 1.81
CA SER A 27 3.22 5.12 0.74
C SER A 27 4.54 5.89 0.58
N GLY A 28 4.78 6.40 -0.63
CA GLY A 28 5.96 7.20 -0.94
C GLY A 28 5.60 8.54 -1.58
N PHE A 29 6.43 9.56 -1.35
CA PHE A 29 6.23 10.91 -1.87
C PHE A 29 7.54 11.52 -2.34
N THR A 30 7.54 12.14 -3.52
CA THR A 30 8.69 12.90 -4.03
C THR A 30 8.84 14.23 -3.28
N ASN A 31 10.06 14.51 -2.84
CA ASN A 31 10.48 15.77 -2.23
C ASN A 31 10.79 16.83 -3.31
N LYS A 32 11.19 18.03 -2.88
CA LYS A 32 11.55 19.11 -3.82
C LYS A 32 12.88 18.85 -4.55
N ASP A 33 13.74 18.02 -3.98
CA ASP A 33 15.07 17.65 -4.47
C ASP A 33 15.07 16.29 -5.20
N ASP A 34 13.90 15.84 -5.65
CA ASP A 34 13.66 14.54 -6.30
C ASP A 34 13.95 13.30 -5.45
N SER A 35 14.34 13.45 -4.18
CA SER A 35 14.40 12.34 -3.23
C SER A 35 13.00 11.83 -2.87
N ILE A 36 12.88 10.60 -2.36
CA ILE A 36 11.59 9.99 -2.02
C ILE A 36 11.55 9.66 -0.53
N ASN A 37 10.54 10.20 0.17
CA ASN A 37 10.21 9.76 1.52
C ASN A 37 9.34 8.52 1.46
N LEU A 38 9.67 7.50 2.26
CA LEU A 38 8.85 6.31 2.45
C LEU A 38 8.24 6.30 3.85
N TYR A 39 6.92 6.18 3.90
CA TYR A 39 6.16 6.03 5.13
C TYR A 39 5.66 4.59 5.17
N LEU A 40 6.25 3.78 6.05
CA LEU A 40 5.92 2.37 6.20
C LEU A 40 4.97 2.20 7.39
N ASP A 41 3.80 1.62 7.13
CA ASP A 41 2.81 1.27 8.15
C ASP A 41 3.18 -0.06 8.83
N VAL A 42 3.90 -0.92 8.11
CA VAL A 42 4.29 -2.27 8.56
C VAL A 42 5.68 -2.62 8.02
N ILE A 43 6.48 -3.31 8.84
CA ILE A 43 7.76 -3.88 8.41
C ILE A 43 7.58 -5.39 8.17
N PRO A 44 7.85 -5.91 6.96
CA PRO A 44 7.74 -7.34 6.71
C PRO A 44 8.90 -8.08 7.38
N VAL A 45 8.63 -8.61 8.56
CA VAL A 45 9.53 -9.48 9.34
C VAL A 45 9.29 -10.95 8.97
N GLY A 46 10.34 -11.77 8.90
CA GLY A 46 10.21 -13.20 8.57
C GLY A 46 10.84 -13.64 7.26
N ILE A 47 11.78 -12.86 6.72
CA ILE A 47 12.58 -13.26 5.58
C ILE A 47 13.56 -14.33 6.08
N ALA A 48 13.61 -15.47 5.38
CA ALA A 48 14.50 -16.57 5.76
C ALA A 48 15.95 -16.06 5.97
N PRO A 49 16.70 -16.60 6.95
CA PRO A 49 18.09 -16.24 7.15
C PRO A 49 18.86 -16.28 5.82
N GLY A 50 19.50 -15.17 5.45
CA GLY A 50 20.25 -15.04 4.18
C GLY A 50 19.44 -14.56 2.97
N LYS A 51 18.12 -14.32 3.07
CA LYS A 51 17.35 -13.59 2.05
C LYS A 51 17.10 -12.15 2.48
N GLY A 52 17.39 -11.21 1.57
CA GLY A 52 17.11 -9.79 1.79
C GLY A 52 15.62 -9.44 1.65
N MET A 53 15.21 -8.36 2.32
CA MET A 53 13.87 -7.80 2.17
C MET A 53 13.75 -7.11 0.81
N THR A 54 12.71 -7.41 0.03
CA THR A 54 12.46 -6.71 -1.23
C THR A 54 11.32 -5.72 -1.04
N LEU A 55 11.60 -4.43 -1.23
CA LEU A 55 10.58 -3.39 -1.31
C LEU A 55 10.48 -2.90 -2.76
N GLN A 56 9.25 -2.64 -3.21
CA GLN A 56 8.99 -2.06 -4.51
C GLN A 56 8.22 -0.76 -4.35
N ILE A 57 8.75 0.30 -4.96
CA ILE A 57 8.11 1.60 -5.05
C ILE A 57 7.46 1.66 -6.44
N ARG A 58 6.13 1.77 -6.48
CA ARG A 58 5.38 1.88 -7.74
C ARG A 58 4.54 3.14 -7.73
N GLU A 59 4.39 3.78 -8.88
CA GLU A 59 3.49 4.94 -8.99
C GLU A 59 2.06 4.52 -8.62
N LEU A 60 1.38 5.39 -7.87
CA LEU A 60 -0.03 5.22 -7.57
C LEU A 60 -0.82 5.65 -8.80
N ASP A 61 -1.53 4.71 -9.41
CA ASP A 61 -2.29 4.96 -10.65
C ASP A 61 -3.78 5.26 -10.37
N GLU A 62 -4.51 5.66 -11.41
CA GLU A 62 -5.94 5.95 -11.32
C GLU A 62 -6.79 4.74 -10.89
N ASN A 63 -6.33 3.51 -11.16
CA ASN A 63 -7.02 2.31 -10.71
C ASN A 63 -6.89 2.13 -9.19
N ASP A 64 -5.71 2.42 -8.63
CA ASP A 64 -5.49 2.39 -7.19
C ASP A 64 -6.37 3.42 -6.46
N LEU A 65 -6.52 4.62 -7.03
CA LEU A 65 -7.36 5.69 -6.48
C LEU A 65 -8.83 5.28 -6.45
N ARG A 66 -9.35 4.74 -7.56
CA ARG A 66 -10.73 4.23 -7.65
C ARG A 66 -11.02 3.12 -6.65
N GLN A 67 -10.08 2.18 -6.47
CA GLN A 67 -10.23 1.11 -5.47
C GLN A 67 -10.26 1.62 -4.03
N ARG A 68 -9.53 2.71 -3.74
CA ARG A 68 -9.56 3.33 -2.41
C ARG A 68 -10.92 3.96 -2.15
N GLU A 69 -11.43 4.75 -3.09
CA GLU A 69 -12.74 5.41 -3.00
C GLU A 69 -13.86 4.39 -2.80
N ALA A 70 -13.86 3.30 -3.58
CA ALA A 70 -14.83 2.22 -3.45
C ALA A 70 -14.84 1.57 -2.06
N ARG A 71 -13.67 1.43 -1.41
CA ARG A 71 -13.57 0.86 -0.05
C ARG A 71 -14.05 1.83 1.04
N THR A 72 -13.81 3.13 0.89
CA THR A 72 -14.31 4.15 1.83
C THR A 72 -15.82 4.42 1.70
N GLY A 73 -16.43 4.18 0.53
CA GLY A 73 -17.86 4.41 0.30
C GLY A 73 -18.81 3.51 1.10
N TYR A 74 -18.37 2.30 1.49
CA TYR A 74 -19.19 1.35 2.26
C TYR A 74 -19.22 1.61 3.78
N GLY A 75 -18.42 2.56 4.29
CA GLY A 75 -18.26 2.78 5.74
C GLY A 75 -19.07 3.96 6.31
N ARG A 76 -19.80 4.72 5.49
CA ARG A 76 -20.58 5.89 5.92
C ARG A 76 -22.08 5.61 5.87
N GLY A 77 -22.48 4.46 6.40
CA GLY A 77 -23.87 4.21 6.79
C GLY A 77 -24.19 5.06 8.02
N THR A 78 -25.00 6.09 7.83
CA THR A 78 -25.59 6.89 8.90
C THR A 78 -26.29 5.99 9.91
N VAL A 79 -25.76 5.85 11.12
CA VAL A 79 -26.54 5.35 12.25
C VAL A 79 -27.43 6.50 12.70
N SER A 80 -28.60 6.64 12.07
CA SER A 80 -29.70 7.42 12.63
C SER A 80 -30.27 6.59 13.79
N GLY A 81 -29.90 6.96 15.02
CA GLY A 81 -30.58 6.45 16.19
C GLY A 81 -32.02 6.97 16.19
N SER A 82 -32.97 6.05 16.03
CA SER A 82 -34.39 6.27 16.28
C SER A 82 -34.86 5.28 17.35
N ASP A 83 -35.26 5.84 18.49
CA ASP A 83 -36.34 5.44 19.39
C ASP A 83 -36.44 3.97 19.86
N ALA A 84 -36.24 3.78 21.17
CA ALA A 84 -37.15 3.04 22.05
C ALA A 84 -36.98 3.53 23.50
#